data_AF-A0A850X358-F1
#
_entry.id   AF-A0A850X358-F1
#
_cell.length_a   1.000
_cell.length_b   1.000
_cell.length_c   1.000
_cell.angle_alpha   90.00
_cell.angle_beta   90.00
_cell.angle_gamma   90.00
#
_symmetry.space_group_name_H-M   'P 1'
#
loop_
_entity.id
_entity.type
_entity.pdbx_description
1 polymer ?
#
loop_
_entity_poly.entity_id
_entity_poly.type
_entity_poly.pdbx_seq_one_letter_code
_entity_poly.pdbx_strand_id
1 'polypeptide(L)'
;ESRSQQAASFAVVVAIDFGTTSSGYAFSFSSDPEAIHMMRKWEGGDPGVANQKTPTSLLLTPEGGFHSFGYTARDYYHDLDPEEARDWLYFEKFKMKIHSTS
;
A
#
# COMPACT_ATOMS: atom_id res chain seq x y z
N GLU A 1 20.10 -33.03 -13.44
CA GLU A 1 18.79 -33.20 -12.79
C GLU A 1 17.75 -32.40 -13.57
N SER A 2 16.77 -33.07 -14.18
CA SER A 2 15.68 -32.40 -14.90
C SER A 2 14.64 -31.93 -13.90
N ARG A 3 14.64 -30.64 -13.55
CA ARG A 3 13.51 -30.06 -12.83
C ARG A 3 12.29 -30.12 -13.75
N SER A 4 11.37 -31.03 -13.45
CA SER A 4 10.01 -30.98 -13.96
C SER A 4 9.41 -29.61 -13.64
N GLN A 5 9.15 -28.80 -14.66
CA GLN A 5 8.43 -27.55 -14.52
C GLN A 5 6.99 -27.88 -14.13
N GLN A 6 6.72 -27.93 -12.84
CA GLN A 6 5.37 -27.88 -12.32
C GLN A 6 4.80 -26.53 -12.73
N ALA A 7 3.71 -26.51 -13.49
CA ALA A 7 3.06 -25.27 -13.89
C ALA A 7 2.78 -24.45 -12.63
N ALA A 8 3.39 -23.26 -12.52
CA ALA A 8 3.21 -22.41 -11.36
C ALA A 8 1.72 -22.08 -11.21
N SER A 9 1.14 -22.33 -10.04
CA SER A 9 -0.29 -22.12 -9.78
C SER A 9 -0.71 -20.65 -9.88
N PHE A 10 0.27 -19.74 -9.86
CA PHE A 10 0.08 -18.29 -9.98
C PHE A 10 1.05 -17.74 -11.02
N ALA A 11 0.60 -16.77 -11.82
CA ALA A 11 1.43 -16.11 -12.83
C ALA A 11 2.36 -15.04 -12.23
N VAL A 12 1.99 -14.48 -11.07
CA VAL A 12 2.71 -13.41 -10.38
C VAL A 12 2.76 -13.73 -8.89
N VAL A 13 3.92 -13.48 -8.27
CA VAL A 13 4.11 -13.52 -6.82
C VAL A 13 4.32 -12.08 -6.34
N VAL A 14 3.53 -11.63 -5.37
CA VAL A 14 3.60 -10.27 -4.82
C VAL A 14 3.99 -10.33 -3.35
N ALA A 15 5.03 -9.59 -2.97
CA ALA A 15 5.41 -9.32 -1.60
C ALA A 15 4.89 -7.95 -1.19
N ILE A 16 4.09 -7.89 -0.12
CA ILE A 16 3.53 -6.65 0.43
C ILE A 16 4.20 -6.36 1.78
N ASP A 17 4.74 -5.15 1.92
CA ASP A 17 5.31 -4.62 3.15
C ASP A 17 4.39 -3.53 3.70
N PHE A 18 3.60 -3.85 4.73
CA PHE A 18 2.94 -2.83 5.54
C PHE A 18 3.89 -2.38 6.63
N GLY A 19 4.69 -1.35 6.36
CA GLY A 19 5.59 -0.74 7.35
C GLY A 19 4.85 0.20 8.29
N THR A 20 5.51 0.62 9.37
CA THR A 20 4.93 1.59 10.31
C THR A 20 4.66 2.92 9.63
N THR A 21 5.69 3.51 9.01
CA THR A 21 5.59 4.83 8.38
C THR A 21 5.14 4.74 6.92
N SER A 22 5.64 3.74 6.20
CA SER A 22 5.39 3.61 4.77
C SER A 22 5.18 2.16 4.39
N SER A 23 4.30 1.95 3.42
CA SER A 23 3.97 0.65 2.86
C SER A 23 4.40 0.56 1.40
N GLY A 24 4.67 -0.64 0.92
CA GLY A 24 5.01 -0.87 -0.48
C GLY A 24 4.84 -2.32 -0.88
N TYR A 25 5.08 -2.58 -2.16
CA TYR A 25 5.09 -3.94 -2.67
C TYR A 25 6.18 -4.12 -3.73
N ALA A 26 6.58 -5.37 -3.89
CA ALA A 26 7.39 -5.85 -4.98
C ALA A 26 6.74 -7.10 -5.57
N PHE A 27 6.97 -7.38 -6.84
CA PHE A 27 6.46 -8.58 -7.48
C PHE A 27 7.46 -9.16 -8.48
N SER A 28 7.32 -10.45 -8.76
CA SER A 28 7.95 -11.12 -9.88
C SER A 28 6.95 -11.98 -10.63
N PHE A 29 7.21 -12.22 -11.91
CA PHE A 29 6.47 -13.20 -12.67
C PHE A 29 6.99 -14.59 -12.33
N SER A 30 6.11 -15.58 -12.19
CA SER A 30 6.55 -16.95 -11.90
C SER A 30 7.40 -17.57 -13.01
N SER A 31 7.30 -17.02 -14.24
CA SER A 31 8.16 -17.37 -15.38
C SER A 31 9.58 -16.80 -15.28
N ASP A 32 9.79 -15.75 -14.48
CA ASP A 32 11.08 -15.09 -14.28
C ASP A 32 11.20 -14.59 -12.83
N PRO A 33 11.45 -15.49 -11.86
CA PRO A 33 11.40 -15.17 -10.45
C PRO A 33 12.54 -14.25 -9.98
N GLU A 34 13.64 -14.17 -10.74
CA GLU A 34 14.78 -13.30 -10.44
C GLU A 34 14.54 -11.84 -10.87
N ALA A 35 13.59 -11.60 -11.79
CA ALA A 35 13.19 -10.27 -12.20
C ALA A 35 12.22 -9.64 -11.18
N ILE A 36 12.79 -8.94 -10.19
CA ILE A 36 12.03 -8.24 -9.15
C ILE A 36 11.63 -6.84 -9.61
N HIS A 37 10.32 -6.61 -9.68
CA HIS A 37 9.71 -5.33 -9.99
C HIS A 37 9.22 -4.67 -8.71
N MET A 38 9.78 -3.52 -8.37
CA MET A 38 9.31 -2.69 -7.24
C MET A 38 8.43 -1.56 -7.73
N MET A 39 7.48 -1.14 -6.90
CA MET A 39 6.70 0.06 -7.14
C MET A 39 7.61 1.28 -7.24
N ARG A 40 7.40 2.11 -8.25
CA ARG A 40 8.21 3.33 -8.49
C ARG A 40 7.39 4.61 -8.56
N LYS A 41 6.07 4.50 -8.69
CA LYS A 41 5.14 5.62 -8.85
C LYS A 41 3.86 5.31 -8.11
N TRP A 42 3.43 6.17 -7.20
CA TRP A 42 2.16 6.05 -6.49
C TRP A 42 1.20 7.13 -6.98
N GLU A 43 -0.10 6.82 -6.99
CA GLU A 43 -1.12 7.84 -7.14
C GLU A 43 -1.03 8.85 -5.98
N GLY A 44 -1.09 10.15 -6.28
CA GLY A 44 -0.82 11.23 -5.31
C GLY A 44 0.66 11.41 -4.93
N GLY A 45 1.58 10.57 -5.44
CA GLY A 45 3.01 10.77 -5.27
C GLY A 45 3.58 11.86 -6.19
N ASP A 46 4.65 12.53 -5.76
CA ASP A 46 5.35 13.52 -6.59
C ASP A 46 5.88 12.87 -7.89
N PRO A 47 5.42 13.29 -9.09
CA PRO A 47 5.79 12.70 -10.37
C PRO A 47 7.30 12.71 -10.68
N GLY A 48 8.08 13.57 -10.00
CA GLY A 48 9.53 13.68 -10.17
C GLY A 48 10.36 12.88 -9.15
N VAL A 49 9.73 12.35 -8.10
CA VAL A 49 10.43 11.64 -7.01
C VAL A 49 10.06 10.17 -7.05
N ALA A 50 11.06 9.31 -7.28
CA ALA A 50 10.88 7.86 -7.24
C ALA A 50 10.71 7.38 -5.79
N ASN A 51 9.49 7.49 -5.25
CA ASN A 51 9.15 6.93 -3.96
C ASN A 51 8.78 5.45 -4.11
N GLN A 52 9.62 4.57 -3.58
CA GLN A 52 9.37 3.12 -3.60
C GLN A 52 8.28 2.68 -2.61
N LYS A 53 7.82 3.59 -1.75
CA LYS A 53 6.79 3.35 -0.75
C LYS A 53 5.82 4.53 -0.69
N THR A 54 4.61 4.25 -0.24
CA THR A 54 3.57 5.23 0.04
C THR A 54 3.35 5.34 1.56
N PRO A 55 2.83 6.45 2.12
CA PRO A 55 2.47 6.50 3.53
C PRO A 55 1.59 5.32 3.95
N THR A 56 1.81 4.79 5.16
CA THR A 56 0.89 3.82 5.77
C THR A 56 -0.30 4.58 6.34
N SER A 57 -1.18 5.01 5.43
CA SER A 57 -2.36 5.81 5.71
C SER A 57 -3.59 5.18 5.08
N LEU A 58 -4.64 4.97 5.87
CA LEU A 58 -5.93 4.46 5.42
C LEU A 58 -6.98 5.53 5.68
N LEU A 59 -7.82 5.79 4.67
CA LEU A 59 -9.00 6.62 4.81
C LEU A 59 -10.24 5.77 4.56
N LEU A 60 -11.18 5.79 5.50
CA LEU A 60 -12.51 5.22 5.33
C LEU A 60 -13.55 6.33 5.30
N THR A 61 -14.63 6.09 4.56
CA THR A 61 -15.81 6.95 4.56
C THR A 61 -16.46 6.98 5.96
N PRO A 62 -17.36 7.94 6.24
CA PRO A 62 -18.09 7.98 7.51
C PRO A 62 -18.84 6.67 7.85
N GLU A 63 -19.26 5.92 6.83
CA GLU A 63 -19.93 4.62 6.97
C GLU A 63 -18.95 3.45 7.20
N GLY A 64 -17.65 3.72 7.26
CA GLY A 64 -16.59 2.72 7.43
C GLY A 64 -16.18 2.02 6.14
N GLY A 65 -16.64 2.49 4.98
CA GLY A 65 -16.25 1.95 3.67
C GLY A 65 -14.81 2.32 3.30
N PHE A 66 -14.11 1.46 2.56
CA PHE A 66 -12.80 1.80 2.03
C PHE A 66 -12.92 2.95 1.02
N HIS A 67 -12.18 4.04 1.25
CA HIS A 67 -12.06 5.13 0.29
C HIS A 67 -10.72 5.04 -0.45
N SER A 68 -9.61 5.13 0.30
CA SER A 68 -8.28 5.20 -0.28
C SER A 68 -7.18 4.78 0.68
N PHE A 69 -6.00 4.50 0.15
CA PHE A 69 -4.78 4.23 0.90
C PHE A 69 -3.63 5.10 0.38
N GLY A 70 -2.62 5.36 1.22
CA GLY A 70 -1.39 6.00 0.79
C GLY A 70 -1.48 7.52 0.63
N TYR A 71 -0.76 8.07 -0.35
CA TYR A 71 -0.77 9.50 -0.63
C TYR A 71 -2.18 10.02 -0.92
N THR A 72 -2.97 9.31 -1.73
CA THR A 72 -4.38 9.66 -1.99
C THR A 72 -5.19 9.80 -0.71
N ALA A 73 -5.01 8.90 0.26
CA ALA A 73 -5.72 8.97 1.55
C ALA A 73 -5.29 10.17 2.39
N ARG A 74 -3.99 10.45 2.42
CA ARG A 74 -3.44 11.60 3.14
C ARG A 74 -3.95 12.89 2.51
N ASP A 75 -3.75 13.05 1.21
CA ASP A 75 -4.01 14.30 0.50
C ASP A 75 -5.51 14.60 0.52
N TYR A 76 -6.37 13.62 0.21
CA TYR A 76 -7.83 13.79 0.28
C TYR A 76 -8.28 14.27 1.66
N TYR A 77 -7.84 13.61 2.75
CA TYR A 77 -8.26 13.98 4.09
C TYR A 77 -7.79 15.39 4.51
N HIS A 78 -6.58 15.80 4.10
CA HIS A 78 -6.05 17.12 4.45
C HIS A 78 -6.62 18.25 3.58
N ASP A 79 -7.23 17.92 2.43
CA ASP A 79 -7.93 18.86 1.55
C ASP A 79 -9.41 19.05 1.94
N LEU A 80 -9.97 18.20 2.83
CA LEU A 80 -11.33 18.36 3.34
C LEU A 80 -11.49 19.61 4.21
N ASP A 81 -12.70 20.17 4.19
CA ASP A 81 -13.08 21.17 5.18
C ASP A 81 -13.00 20.56 6.60
N PRO A 82 -12.50 21.30 7.62
CA PRO A 82 -12.31 20.76 8.97
C PRO A 82 -13.58 20.26 9.67
N GLU A 83 -14.76 20.71 9.23
CA GLU A 83 -16.04 20.21 9.74
C GLU A 83 -16.37 18.84 9.13
N GLU A 84 -16.19 18.68 7.82
CA GLU A 84 -16.40 17.41 7.12
C GLU A 84 -15.37 16.36 7.56
N ALA A 85 -14.10 16.73 7.68
CA ALA A 85 -13.02 15.82 8.06
C ALA A 85 -13.28 15.07 9.39
N ARG A 86 -14.09 15.64 10.28
CA ARG A 86 -14.46 15.01 11.57
C ARG A 86 -15.31 13.75 11.41
N ASP A 87 -16.07 13.65 10.33
CA ASP A 87 -16.93 12.51 10.05
C ASP A 87 -16.16 11.37 9.36
N TRP A 88 -14.97 11.66 8.82
CA TRP A 88 -14.12 10.69 8.14
C TRP A 88 -13.21 9.94 9.12
N LEU A 89 -12.90 8.67 8.78
CA LEU A 89 -12.03 7.83 9.60
C LEU A 89 -10.63 7.75 8.97
N TYR A 90 -9.75 8.66 9.42
CA TYR A 90 -8.36 8.71 8.96
C TYR A 90 -7.40 8.03 9.95
N PHE A 91 -6.64 7.05 9.45
CA PHE A 91 -5.69 6.29 10.23
C PHE A 91 -4.28 6.39 9.62
N GLU A 92 -3.38 7.05 10.33
CA GLU A 92 -1.95 7.09 10.00
C GLU A 92 -1.15 6.17 10.92
N LYS A 93 -0.09 5.54 10.40
CA LYS A 93 0.85 4.69 11.17
C LYS A 93 0.14 3.60 11.97
N PHE A 94 -1.00 3.12 11.44
CA PHE A 94 -1.91 2.23 12.17
C PHE A 94 -1.28 0.87 12.51
N LYS A 95 -0.20 0.45 11.83
CA LYS A 95 0.55 -0.76 12.19
C LYS A 95 0.96 -0.80 13.66
N MET A 96 1.32 0.36 14.24
CA MET A 96 1.72 0.43 15.65
C MET A 96 0.57 0.10 16.60
N LYS A 97 -0.68 0.46 16.22
CA LYS A 97 -1.88 0.15 17.00
C LYS A 97 -2.29 -1.32 16.92
N ILE A 98 -1.88 -2.03 15.86
CA ILE A 98 -2.12 -3.48 15.70
C ILE A 98 -1.21 -4.30 16.63
N HIS A 99 0.00 -3.81 16.90
CA HIS A 99 0.97 -4.50 17.76
C HIS A 99 0.90 -4.07 19.24
N SER A 100 0.11 -3.04 19.59
CA SER A 100 -0.02 -2.57 20.98
C SER A 100 -1.00 -3.38 21.83
N THR A 101 -1.60 -4.46 21.29
CA THR A 101 -2.40 -5.40 22.07
C THR A 101 -1.50 -6.57 22.50
N SER A 102 -0.82 -6.39 23.62
CA SER A 102 -0.30 -7.44 24.50
C SER A 102 -0.68 -7.09 25.93
#